data_AF-A0A379ZLA6-F1
#
_entry.id   AF-A0A379ZLA6-F1
#
_cell.length_a   1.000
_cell.length_b   1.000
_cell.length_c   1.000
_cell.angle_alpha   90.00
_cell.angle_beta   90.00
_cell.angle_gamma   90.00
#
_symmetry.space_group_name_H-M   'P 1'
#
loop_
_entity.id
_entity.type
_entity.pdbx_description
1 polymer ?
#
loop_
_entity_poly.entity_id
_entity_poly.type
_entity_poly.pdbx_seq_one_letter_code
_entity_poly.pdbx_strand_id
1 'polypeptide(L)'
;MVIVGAGIVGASIAYHLARQGQHVIVVEQAHPAAGATGRSFGWISEGVLEGAPDAFLRREIVADWIRLAQEISDLWVNWSGALSYGQAPATQNPDNRLLPSAEVTVLEPGLRQPDSQAYFAAA
;
A
#
# COMPACT_ATOMS: atom_id res chain seq x y z
N MET A 1 -18.12 11.46 18.25
CA MET A 1 -16.78 10.82 18.37
C MET A 1 -15.72 11.89 18.12
N VAL A 2 -14.65 11.95 18.92
CA VAL A 2 -13.50 12.83 18.64
C VAL A 2 -12.30 11.96 18.29
N ILE A 3 -11.64 12.24 17.17
CA ILE A 3 -10.43 11.57 16.71
C ILE A 3 -9.30 12.59 16.77
N VAL A 4 -8.20 12.25 17.44
CA VAL A 4 -7.02 13.10 17.54
C VAL A 4 -5.95 12.56 16.59
N GLY A 5 -5.63 13.36 15.57
CA GLY A 5 -4.69 13.05 14.49
C GLY A 5 -5.38 12.82 13.14
N ALA A 6 -4.98 13.59 12.13
CA ALA A 6 -5.45 13.47 10.74
C ALA A 6 -4.41 12.80 9.82
N GLY A 7 -3.71 11.79 10.34
CA GLY A 7 -2.94 10.84 9.53
C GLY A 7 -3.85 9.78 8.89
N ILE A 8 -3.27 8.86 8.09
CA ILE A 8 -4.03 7.84 7.34
C ILE A 8 -4.94 6.99 8.22
N VAL A 9 -4.48 6.63 9.43
CA VAL A 9 -5.27 5.86 10.40
C VAL A 9 -6.46 6.66 10.91
N GLY A 10 -6.24 7.91 11.34
CA GLY A 10 -7.32 8.78 11.82
C GLY A 10 -8.33 9.11 10.72
N ALA A 11 -7.86 9.35 9.50
CA ALA A 11 -8.70 9.56 8.33
C ALA A 11 -9.55 8.32 8.00
N SER A 12 -8.96 7.12 8.02
CA SER A 12 -9.68 5.86 7.81
C SER A 12 -10.78 5.66 8.85
N ILE A 13 -10.46 5.83 10.15
CA ILE A 13 -11.45 5.73 11.23
C ILE A 13 -12.58 6.74 11.03
N ALA A 14 -12.25 8.01 10.73
CA ALA A 14 -13.23 9.05 10.51
C ALA A 14 -14.16 8.74 9.34
N TYR A 15 -13.59 8.29 8.22
CA TYR A 15 -14.32 7.90 7.02
C TYR A 15 -15.33 6.77 7.30
N HIS A 16 -14.88 5.67 7.91
CA HIS A 16 -15.74 4.53 8.17
C HIS A 16 -16.87 4.85 9.17
N LEU A 17 -16.58 5.64 10.22
CA LEU A 17 -17.61 6.08 11.16
C LEU A 17 -18.61 7.05 10.53
N ALA A 18 -18.14 8.01 9.74
CA ALA A 18 -19.01 8.96 9.05
C ALA A 18 -19.95 8.24 8.07
N ARG A 19 -19.47 7.22 7.36
CA ARG A 19 -20.32 6.36 6.50
C ARG A 19 -21.39 5.59 7.25
N GLN A 20 -21.18 5.30 8.52
CA GLN A 20 -22.19 4.70 9.41
C GLN A 20 -23.15 5.74 10.00
N GLY A 21 -23.13 6.99 9.51
CA GLY A 21 -24.00 8.08 9.97
C GLY A 21 -23.56 8.71 11.29
N GLN A 22 -22.35 8.42 11.78
CA GLN A 22 -21.86 8.98 13.03
C GLN A 22 -21.34 10.40 12.82
N HIS A 23 -21.62 11.28 13.79
CA HIS A 23 -21.00 12.60 13.84
C HIS A 23 -19.58 12.51 14.41
N VAL A 24 -18.59 12.82 13.57
CA VAL A 24 -17.16 12.70 13.88
C VAL A 24 -16.50 14.07 13.80
N ILE A 25 -15.69 14.39 14.80
CA ILE A 25 -14.80 15.56 14.80
C ILE A 25 -13.36 15.04 14.76
N VAL A 26 -12.58 15.49 13.78
CA VAL A 26 -11.15 15.20 13.69
C VAL A 26 -10.37 16.44 14.09
N VAL A 27 -9.43 16.28 15.03
CA VAL A 27 -8.56 17.35 15.52
C VAL A 27 -7.12 17.02 15.12
N GLU A 28 -6.47 17.93 14.41
CA GLU A 28 -5.08 17.81 13.97
C GLU A 28 -4.28 19.03 14.46
N GLN A 29 -3.03 18.82 14.83
CA GLN A 29 -2.16 19.89 15.33
C GLN A 29 -1.71 20.85 14.22
N ALA A 30 -1.45 20.33 13.02
CA ALA A 30 -0.99 21.11 11.88
C ALA A 30 -2.01 21.04 10.71
N HIS A 31 -1.62 20.41 9.60
CA HIS A 31 -2.50 20.13 8.47
C HIS A 31 -2.68 18.62 8.30
N PRO A 32 -3.71 18.14 7.59
CA PRO A 32 -3.89 16.71 7.33
C PRO A 32 -2.60 16.08 6.78
N ALA A 33 -2.34 14.85 7.24
CA ALA A 33 -1.14 14.08 6.91
C ALA A 33 0.22 14.73 7.26
N ALA A 34 0.27 15.81 8.08
CA ALA A 34 1.53 16.48 8.44
C ALA A 34 2.58 15.60 9.16
N GLY A 35 2.20 14.41 9.65
CA GLY A 35 3.07 13.45 10.31
C GLY A 35 3.73 12.42 9.37
N ALA A 36 3.77 11.15 9.80
CA ALA A 36 4.37 10.07 9.02
C ALA A 36 3.67 9.84 7.67
N THR A 37 2.34 10.01 7.62
CA THR A 37 1.55 9.81 6.39
C THR A 37 2.03 10.67 5.23
N GLY A 38 2.22 11.98 5.43
CA GLY A 38 2.66 12.90 4.36
C GLY A 38 4.13 12.76 3.99
N ARG A 39 4.91 11.98 4.74
CA ARG A 39 6.32 11.64 4.44
C ARG A 39 6.49 10.22 3.92
N SER A 40 5.39 9.48 3.77
CA SER A 40 5.42 8.09 3.30
C SER A 40 5.66 8.03 1.79
N PHE A 41 6.33 6.98 1.33
CA PHE A 41 6.43 6.64 -0.10
C PHE A 41 5.11 6.08 -0.66
N GLY A 42 4.15 5.73 0.21
CA GLY A 42 2.81 5.30 -0.21
C GLY A 42 2.75 3.88 -0.81
N TRP A 43 3.77 3.05 -0.57
CA TRP A 43 3.80 1.68 -1.09
C TRP A 43 2.80 0.78 -0.36
N ILE A 44 1.98 0.09 -1.14
CA ILE A 44 0.98 -0.88 -0.68
C ILE A 44 1.52 -2.28 -0.99
N SER A 45 1.51 -3.17 0.00
CA SER A 45 1.99 -4.55 -0.15
C SER A 45 1.31 -5.49 0.83
N GLU A 46 0.97 -6.68 0.34
CA GLU A 46 0.48 -7.81 1.15
C GLU A 46 1.62 -8.56 1.87
N GLY A 47 2.87 -8.19 1.60
CA GLY A 47 4.04 -8.93 2.05
C GLY A 47 4.16 -8.88 3.56
N VAL A 48 4.16 -10.06 4.17
CA VAL A 48 4.31 -10.21 5.62
C VAL A 48 5.12 -11.45 5.93
N LEU A 49 5.95 -11.37 6.97
CA LEU A 49 6.67 -12.54 7.46
C LEU A 49 5.68 -13.58 7.98
N GLU A 50 5.97 -14.85 7.72
CA GLU A 50 5.16 -15.95 8.23
C GLU A 50 5.09 -15.91 9.77
N GLY A 51 3.88 -16.02 10.31
CA GLY A 51 3.63 -15.94 11.75
C GLY A 51 3.56 -14.53 12.34
N ALA A 52 3.64 -13.47 11.52
CA ALA A 52 3.46 -12.12 12.04
C ALA A 52 2.04 -11.93 12.62
N PRO A 53 1.90 -11.26 13.78
CA PRO A 53 0.60 -11.05 14.42
C PRO A 53 -0.42 -10.30 13.54
N ASP A 54 0.05 -9.48 12.60
CA ASP A 54 -0.77 -8.68 11.68
C ASP A 54 -1.03 -9.36 10.33
N ALA A 55 -0.60 -10.62 10.15
CA ALA A 55 -0.72 -11.31 8.85
C ALA A 55 -2.16 -11.45 8.35
N PHE A 56 -3.15 -11.46 9.25
CA PHE A 56 -4.55 -11.49 8.85
C PHE A 56 -5.03 -10.15 8.27
N LEU A 57 -4.53 -9.01 8.77
CA LEU A 57 -4.83 -7.69 8.21
C LEU A 57 -4.14 -7.50 6.86
N ARG A 58 -2.92 -8.01 6.73
CA ARG A 58 -2.11 -7.90 5.50
C ARG A 58 -2.78 -8.53 4.29
N ARG A 59 -3.51 -9.64 4.47
CA ARG A 59 -4.24 -10.33 3.41
C ARG A 59 -5.43 -9.53 2.87
N GLU A 60 -5.97 -8.60 3.66
CA GLU A 60 -7.12 -7.79 3.25
C GLU A 60 -6.69 -6.47 2.59
N ILE A 61 -5.40 -6.10 2.67
CA ILE A 61 -4.89 -4.79 2.22
C ILE A 61 -5.28 -4.49 0.77
N VAL A 62 -5.00 -5.39 -0.18
CA VAL A 62 -5.26 -5.13 -1.61
C VAL A 62 -6.75 -5.01 -1.87
N ALA A 63 -7.55 -5.94 -1.36
CA ALA A 63 -9.00 -5.93 -1.49
C ALA A 63 -9.60 -4.62 -0.91
N ASP A 64 -9.13 -4.19 0.25
CA ASP A 64 -9.59 -2.96 0.90
C ASP A 64 -9.21 -1.71 0.11
N TRP A 65 -8.00 -1.62 -0.42
CA TRP A 65 -7.59 -0.48 -1.24
C TRP A 65 -8.35 -0.42 -2.56
N ILE A 66 -8.60 -1.56 -3.21
CA ILE A 66 -9.44 -1.63 -4.43
C ILE A 66 -10.86 -1.14 -4.11
N ARG A 67 -11.46 -1.60 -3.01
CA ARG A 67 -12.78 -1.16 -2.57
C ARG A 67 -12.79 0.34 -2.27
N LEU A 68 -11.81 0.85 -1.52
CA LEU A 68 -11.73 2.28 -1.18
C LEU A 68 -11.58 3.16 -2.43
N ALA A 69 -10.81 2.74 -3.43
CA ALA A 69 -10.68 3.48 -4.70
C ALA A 69 -12.00 3.55 -5.49
N GLN A 70 -12.90 2.58 -5.30
CA GLN A 70 -14.26 2.64 -5.88
C GLN A 70 -15.20 3.56 -5.08
N GLU A 71 -15.02 3.64 -3.76
CA GLU A 71 -15.89 4.45 -2.90
C GLU A 71 -15.48 5.94 -2.86
N ILE A 72 -14.19 6.25 -3.04
CA ILE A 72 -13.64 7.61 -3.02
C ILE A 72 -13.09 7.91 -4.41
N SER A 73 -13.87 8.62 -5.23
CA SER A 73 -13.54 8.91 -6.63
C SER A 73 -12.19 9.60 -6.83
N ASP A 74 -11.75 10.38 -5.85
CA ASP A 74 -10.53 11.18 -5.92
C ASP A 74 -9.31 10.42 -5.37
N LEU A 75 -9.51 9.19 -4.86
CA LEU A 75 -8.43 8.37 -4.34
C LEU A 75 -7.66 7.70 -5.48
N TRP A 76 -6.45 8.18 -5.72
CA TRP A 76 -5.56 7.62 -6.73
C TRP A 76 -4.66 6.51 -6.15
N VAL A 77 -4.65 5.36 -6.81
CA VAL A 77 -3.77 4.22 -6.50
C VAL A 77 -3.16 3.69 -7.79
N ASN A 78 -1.84 3.45 -7.79
CA ASN A 78 -1.13 2.86 -8.92
C ASN A 78 -0.70 1.42 -8.62
N TRP A 79 -1.43 0.46 -9.19
CA TRP A 79 -1.15 -0.97 -9.07
C TRP A 79 -0.15 -1.41 -10.14
N SER A 80 1.14 -1.19 -9.89
CA SER A 80 2.24 -1.49 -10.83
C SER A 80 3.16 -2.65 -10.38
N GLY A 81 2.91 -3.21 -9.21
CA GLY A 81 3.74 -4.23 -8.59
C GLY A 81 5.02 -3.66 -7.96
N ALA A 82 5.97 -4.54 -7.66
CA ALA A 82 7.28 -4.17 -7.12
C ALA A 82 8.37 -5.12 -7.60
N LEU A 83 9.59 -4.59 -7.76
CA LEU A 83 10.78 -5.38 -8.06
C LEU A 83 11.69 -5.46 -6.83
N SER A 84 12.16 -6.65 -6.49
CA SER A 84 13.13 -6.88 -5.42
C SER A 84 14.30 -7.74 -5.90
N TYR A 85 15.49 -7.44 -5.37
CA TYR A 85 16.71 -8.19 -5.64
C TYR A 85 17.12 -9.02 -4.42
N GLY A 86 17.75 -10.17 -4.65
CA GLY A 86 18.33 -11.03 -3.60
C GLY A 86 17.34 -11.87 -2.78
N GLN A 87 16.10 -11.42 -2.60
CA GLN A 87 15.07 -12.16 -1.88
C GLN A 87 13.74 -12.19 -2.62
N ALA A 88 13.08 -13.35 -2.56
CA ALA A 88 11.73 -13.53 -3.06
C ALA A 88 10.74 -12.66 -2.27
N PRO A 89 9.63 -12.22 -2.89
CA PRO A 89 8.63 -11.42 -2.20
C PRO A 89 8.02 -12.22 -1.06
N ALA A 90 7.76 -11.57 0.07
CA ALA A 90 7.04 -12.17 1.19
C ALA A 90 5.51 -12.25 0.94
N THR A 91 5.04 -11.96 -0.27
CA THR A 91 3.63 -12.03 -0.66
C THR A 91 3.33 -13.42 -1.25
N GLN A 92 2.12 -13.92 -1.03
CA GLN A 92 1.69 -15.23 -1.55
C GLN A 92 0.93 -15.11 -2.89
N ASN A 93 1.08 -13.98 -3.59
CA ASN A 93 0.39 -13.76 -4.85
C ASN A 93 0.93 -14.75 -5.91
N PRO A 94 0.05 -15.57 -6.55
CA PRO A 94 0.46 -16.57 -7.52
C PRO A 94 1.09 -15.98 -8.79
N ASP A 95 0.85 -14.70 -9.07
CA ASP A 95 1.42 -13.99 -10.22
C ASP A 95 2.85 -13.46 -9.94
N ASN A 96 3.36 -13.66 -8.72
CA ASN A 96 4.76 -13.39 -8.40
C ASN A 96 5.69 -14.26 -9.25
N ARG A 97 6.74 -13.65 -9.79
CA ARG A 97 7.64 -14.33 -10.71
C ARG A 97 9.06 -13.81 -10.65
N LEU A 98 10.02 -14.68 -10.91
CA LEU A 98 11.40 -14.28 -11.14
C LEU A 98 11.53 -13.84 -12.60
N LEU A 99 11.91 -12.59 -12.81
CA LEU A 99 12.06 -11.98 -14.12
C LEU A 99 13.52 -11.93 -14.55
N PRO A 100 13.84 -12.30 -15.80
CA PRO A 100 15.15 -12.04 -16.37
C PRO A 100 15.37 -10.54 -16.60
N SER A 101 16.64 -10.11 -16.63
CA SER A 101 17.03 -8.69 -16.82
C SER A 101 16.38 -8.01 -18.04
N ALA A 102 16.13 -8.76 -19.12
CA ALA A 102 15.44 -8.25 -20.31
C ALA A 102 14.00 -7.79 -20.01
N GLU A 103 13.23 -8.54 -19.22
CA GLU A 103 11.87 -8.15 -18.81
C GLU A 103 11.90 -7.03 -17.77
N VAL A 104 12.87 -7.04 -16.86
CA VAL A 104 13.10 -5.94 -15.91
C VAL A 104 13.34 -4.62 -16.64
N THR A 105 14.13 -4.64 -17.71
CA THR A 105 14.43 -3.43 -18.52
C THR A 105 13.19 -2.93 -19.26
N VAL A 106 12.27 -3.81 -19.64
CA VAL A 106 10.99 -3.41 -20.25
C VAL A 106 10.07 -2.74 -19.22
N LEU A 107 10.03 -3.26 -17.99
CA LEU A 107 9.23 -2.68 -16.91
C LEU A 107 9.82 -1.35 -16.41
N GLU A 108 11.14 -1.29 -16.23
CA GLU A 108 11.85 -0.16 -15.65
C GLU A 108 12.98 0.32 -16.59
N PRO A 109 12.67 0.95 -17.74
CA PRO A 109 13.67 1.35 -18.73
C PRO A 109 14.66 2.40 -18.22
N GLY A 110 14.33 3.09 -17.12
CA GLY A 110 15.22 4.03 -16.45
C GLY A 110 16.27 3.38 -15.55
N LEU A 111 16.18 2.07 -15.30
CA LEU A 111 17.10 1.34 -14.43
C LEU A 111 18.44 1.11 -15.13
N ARG A 112 19.48 1.77 -14.65
CA ARG A 112 20.79 1.83 -15.35
C ARG A 112 21.57 0.52 -15.33
N GLN A 113 21.46 -0.25 -14.25
CA GLN A 113 22.23 -1.46 -14.02
C GLN A 113 21.34 -2.51 -13.35
N PRO A 114 20.37 -3.10 -14.08
CA PRO A 114 19.61 -4.23 -13.56
C PRO A 114 20.53 -5.43 -13.33
N ASP A 115 20.34 -6.15 -12.23
CA ASP A 115 20.98 -7.47 -12.05
C ASP A 115 20.50 -8.45 -13.14
N SER A 116 21.12 -9.63 -13.19
CA SER A 116 20.74 -10.68 -14.16
C SER A 116 19.27 -11.11 -14.03
N GLN A 117 18.69 -10.96 -12.84
CA GLN A 117 17.29 -11.28 -12.55
C GLN A 117 16.77 -10.46 -11.35
N ALA A 118 15.45 -10.25 -11.31
CA ALA A 118 14.75 -9.63 -10.19
C ALA A 118 13.47 -10.40 -9.88
N TYR A 119 13.07 -10.43 -8.61
CA TYR A 119 11.73 -10.90 -8.26
C TYR A 119 10.72 -9.80 -8.51
N PHE A 120 9.64 -10.14 -9.21
CA PHE A 120 8.49 -9.28 -9.39
C PHE A 120 7.37 -9.74 -8.46
N ALA A 121 6.92 -8.83 -7.60
CA ALA A 121 5.71 -8.95 -6.82
C ALA A 121 4.57 -8.29 -7.58
N ALA A 122 3.55 -9.06 -7.97
CA ALA A 122 2.36 -8.50 -8.61
C ALA A 122 1.55 -7.68 -7.60
N ALA A 123 0.89 -6.64 -8.11
CA ALA A 123 -0.01 -5.76 -7.36
C ALA A 123 -1.44 -6.29 -7.34
#